data_AF-A0A662AN74-F1
#
_entry.id   AF-A0A662AN74-F1
#
_cell.length_a   1.000
_cell.length_b   1.000
_cell.length_c   1.000
_cell.angle_alpha   90.00
_cell.angle_beta   90.00
_cell.angle_gamma   90.00
#
_symmetry.space_group_name_H-M   'P 1'
#
loop_
_entity.id
_entity.type
_entity.pdbx_description
1 polymer ?
#
loop_
_entity_poly.entity_id
_entity_poly.type
_entity_poly.pdbx_seq_one_letter_code
_entity_poly.pdbx_strand_id
1 'polypeptide(L)'
;MSTKKTLRISVILALAFLMINSTNLTAQTLDSYGDMERPANVGNSDFDGFKNSSFDIYYNSHKLDQNLKKIEENLVKYAADKDNIDMNSLTKDINALKKTKESVKELSADLKALDDKSKSMVENAKNFKPRTKTAKAIKNTDKSIKALDDAKATLKTVSENQVTLLKTAQELLGDN
;
A
#
# COMPACT_ATOMS: atom_id res chain seq x y z
N MET A 1 5.30 18.38 59.08
CA MET A 1 3.91 18.38 58.55
C MET A 1 3.95 18.87 57.10
N SER A 2 3.66 17.95 56.18
CA SER A 2 3.26 18.09 54.76
C SER A 2 3.80 19.24 53.89
N THR A 3 4.72 18.91 52.98
CA THR A 3 4.95 19.61 51.71
C THR A 3 4.21 18.89 50.59
N LYS A 4 3.21 19.54 49.99
CA LYS A 4 2.55 19.06 48.76
C LYS A 4 3.46 19.35 47.57
N LYS A 5 3.93 18.31 46.87
CA LYS A 5 4.47 18.42 45.50
C LYS A 5 3.47 17.83 44.52
N THR A 6 2.93 18.69 43.68
CA THR A 6 2.13 18.40 42.50
C THR A 6 2.98 17.68 41.45
N LEU A 7 2.76 16.39 41.26
CA LEU A 7 3.38 15.61 40.19
C LEU A 7 2.49 15.67 38.95
N ARG A 8 2.92 16.44 37.95
CA ARG A 8 2.38 16.37 36.59
C ARG A 8 2.86 15.06 35.96
N ILE A 9 1.98 14.08 35.84
CA ILE A 9 2.26 12.84 35.10
C ILE A 9 1.91 13.11 33.64
N SER A 10 2.96 13.27 32.83
CA SER A 10 2.88 13.36 31.38
C SER A 10 2.40 12.04 30.78
N VAL A 11 1.42 12.17 29.91
CA VAL A 11 0.81 11.15 29.06
C VAL A 11 1.88 10.29 28.35
N ILE A 12 1.94 9.00 28.66
CA ILE A 12 2.57 8.00 27.79
C ILE A 12 1.49 7.51 26.85
N LEU A 13 1.62 7.96 25.60
CA LEU A 13 0.78 7.63 24.46
C LEU A 13 0.89 6.13 24.19
N ALA A 14 -0.16 5.37 24.50
CA ALA A 14 -0.31 3.99 24.04
C ALA A 14 -0.50 4.03 22.51
N LEU A 15 0.56 3.70 21.77
CA LEU A 15 0.48 3.42 20.33
C LEU A 15 -0.32 2.12 20.16
N ALA A 16 -1.63 2.27 19.97
CA ALA A 16 -2.51 1.19 19.57
C ALA A 16 -2.06 0.68 18.20
N PHE A 17 -1.58 -0.56 18.16
CA PHE A 17 -1.46 -1.37 16.95
C PHE A 17 -2.87 -1.52 16.35
N LEU A 18 -3.12 -0.82 15.26
CA LEU A 18 -4.32 -1.00 14.46
C LEU A 18 -4.18 -2.34 13.72
N MET A 19 -4.79 -3.41 14.26
CA MET A 19 -5.03 -4.62 13.49
C MET A 19 -6.13 -4.31 12.46
N ILE A 20 -5.72 -4.09 11.21
CA ILE A 20 -6.62 -3.90 10.08
C ILE A 20 -7.16 -5.28 9.68
N ASN A 21 -8.44 -5.51 9.95
CA ASN A 21 -9.19 -6.70 9.53
C ASN A 21 -9.51 -6.63 8.03
N SER A 22 -8.73 -7.38 7.24
CA SER A 22 -9.13 -8.24 6.13
C SER A 22 -10.38 -7.90 5.30
N THR A 23 -10.15 -7.44 4.07
CA THR A 23 -10.64 -8.14 2.86
C THR A 23 -9.52 -8.27 1.81
N ASN A 24 -8.87 -9.44 1.77
CA ASN A 24 -8.03 -9.96 0.68
C ASN A 24 -6.93 -9.07 0.05
N LEU A 25 -6.15 -8.36 0.86
CA LEU A 25 -4.81 -7.86 0.48
C LEU A 25 -3.74 -8.39 1.45
N THR A 26 -3.43 -9.68 1.36
CA THR A 26 -2.33 -10.30 2.11
C THR A 26 -1.14 -10.54 1.17
N ALA A 27 -0.30 -9.52 0.98
CA ALA A 27 1.03 -9.66 0.35
C ALA A 27 2.08 -10.28 1.30
N GLN A 28 1.64 -10.86 2.43
CA GLN A 28 2.51 -11.38 3.48
C GLN A 28 3.43 -12.53 3.02
N THR A 29 3.27 -13.06 1.80
CA THR A 29 4.04 -14.19 1.26
C THR A 29 4.77 -13.90 -0.06
N LEU A 30 4.69 -12.69 -0.62
CA LEU A 30 5.44 -12.33 -1.83
C LEU A 30 6.77 -11.69 -1.43
N ASP A 31 7.88 -12.30 -1.82
CA ASP A 31 9.23 -11.77 -1.57
C ASP A 31 9.77 -10.97 -2.78
N SER A 32 9.06 -10.97 -3.91
CA SER A 32 9.38 -10.15 -5.07
C SER A 32 8.14 -9.78 -5.89
N TYR A 33 8.17 -8.60 -6.48
CA TYR A 33 7.27 -8.16 -7.55
C TYR A 33 8.04 -7.13 -8.38
N GLY A 34 7.94 -7.21 -9.72
CA GLY A 34 8.76 -6.38 -10.60
C GLY A 34 10.26 -6.58 -10.32
N ASP A 35 11.00 -5.48 -10.26
CA ASP A 35 12.46 -5.50 -10.09
C ASP A 35 12.91 -5.41 -8.61
N MET A 36 11.98 -5.24 -7.67
CA MET A 36 12.31 -5.06 -6.24
C MET A 36 11.99 -6.29 -5.39
N GLU A 37 13.05 -6.89 -4.85
CA GLU A 37 13.00 -7.96 -3.87
C GLU A 37 12.99 -7.41 -2.43
N ARG A 38 12.09 -7.94 -1.60
CA ARG A 38 11.98 -7.59 -0.19
C ARG A 38 13.24 -8.01 0.55
N PRO A 39 13.94 -7.09 1.24
CA PRO A 39 15.15 -7.46 1.98
C PRO A 39 14.86 -8.39 3.15
N ALA A 40 15.82 -9.28 3.44
CA ALA A 40 15.79 -10.07 4.66
C ALA A 40 15.86 -9.20 5.93
N ASN A 41 15.22 -9.67 7.00
CA ASN A 41 15.18 -8.99 8.29
C ASN A 41 16.58 -8.68 8.85
N VAL A 42 16.67 -7.60 9.62
CA VAL A 42 17.84 -7.23 10.41
C VAL A 42 17.73 -7.70 11.86
N GLY A 43 16.55 -8.16 12.29
CA GLY A 43 16.30 -8.65 13.64
C GLY A 43 16.02 -7.51 14.62
N ASN A 44 15.37 -6.46 14.14
CA ASN A 44 14.85 -5.37 14.97
C ASN A 44 13.44 -5.04 14.47
N SER A 45 12.47 -5.12 15.37
CA SER A 45 11.05 -5.01 15.05
C SER A 45 10.68 -3.70 14.36
N ASP A 46 11.31 -2.58 14.69
CA ASP A 46 10.96 -1.28 14.12
C ASP A 46 11.39 -1.19 12.66
N PHE A 47 12.63 -1.65 12.37
CA PHE A 47 13.16 -1.70 11.00
C PHE A 47 12.49 -2.78 10.17
N ASP A 48 12.30 -3.96 10.75
CA ASP A 48 11.67 -5.08 10.05
C ASP A 48 10.20 -4.78 9.78
N GLY A 49 9.50 -4.16 10.73
CA GLY A 49 8.12 -3.70 10.58
C GLY A 49 7.97 -2.61 9.52
N PHE A 50 8.78 -1.55 9.59
CA PHE A 50 8.78 -0.50 8.57
C PHE A 50 9.02 -1.08 7.17
N LYS A 51 10.06 -1.91 7.03
CA LYS A 51 10.40 -2.58 5.77
C LYS A 51 9.28 -3.48 5.28
N ASN A 52 8.68 -4.31 6.13
CA ASN A 52 7.61 -5.20 5.72
C ASN A 52 6.39 -4.41 5.22
N SER A 53 5.96 -3.39 5.98
CA SER A 53 4.81 -2.56 5.60
C SER A 53 5.08 -1.78 4.31
N SER A 54 6.27 -1.22 4.11
CA SER A 54 6.64 -0.56 2.85
C SER A 54 6.52 -1.49 1.65
N PHE A 55 7.01 -2.73 1.78
CA PHE A 55 6.94 -3.71 0.71
C PHE A 55 5.53 -4.29 0.53
N ASP A 56 4.72 -4.39 1.58
CA ASP A 56 3.31 -4.76 1.46
C ASP A 56 2.52 -3.75 0.63
N ILE A 57 2.70 -2.45 0.89
CA ILE A 57 2.08 -1.39 0.08
C ILE A 57 2.56 -1.46 -1.37
N TYR A 58 3.87 -1.64 -1.58
CA TYR A 58 4.44 -1.80 -2.92
C TYR A 58 3.81 -2.98 -3.68
N TYR A 59 3.73 -4.16 -3.07
CA TYR A 59 3.15 -5.32 -3.75
C TYR A 59 1.65 -5.16 -4.00
N ASN A 60 0.94 -4.57 -3.05
CA ASN A 60 -0.49 -4.36 -3.17
C ASN A 60 -0.85 -3.32 -4.23
N SER A 61 -0.13 -2.20 -4.32
CA SER A 61 -0.37 -1.16 -5.35
C SER A 61 -0.17 -1.72 -6.76
N HIS A 62 0.88 -2.49 -6.94
CA HIS A 62 1.22 -3.15 -8.19
C HIS A 62 0.24 -4.26 -8.59
N LYS A 63 -0.25 -5.03 -7.62
CA LYS A 63 -1.33 -6.00 -7.85
C LYS A 63 -2.62 -5.31 -8.32
N LEU A 64 -2.95 -4.13 -7.77
CA LEU A 64 -4.09 -3.34 -8.25
C LEU A 64 -3.88 -2.89 -9.70
N ASP A 65 -2.68 -2.45 -10.07
CA ASP A 65 -2.35 -2.09 -11.45
C ASP A 65 -2.54 -3.27 -12.43
N GLN A 66 -2.05 -4.46 -12.08
CA GLN A 66 -2.29 -5.67 -12.87
C GLN A 66 -3.76 -6.03 -13.00
N ASN A 67 -4.54 -5.88 -11.93
CA ASN A 67 -5.98 -6.15 -11.97
C ASN A 67 -6.70 -5.14 -12.88
N LEU A 68 -6.31 -3.86 -12.85
CA LEU A 68 -6.86 -2.85 -13.75
C LEU A 68 -6.55 -3.15 -15.21
N LYS A 69 -5.33 -3.59 -15.54
CA LYS A 69 -4.97 -3.99 -16.91
C LYS A 69 -5.85 -5.13 -17.44
N LYS A 70 -6.15 -6.13 -16.60
CA LYS A 70 -7.08 -7.21 -16.97
C LYS A 70 -8.50 -6.70 -17.21
N ILE A 71 -8.96 -5.77 -16.37
CA ILE A 71 -10.28 -5.14 -16.56
C ILE A 71 -10.29 -4.32 -17.85
N GLU A 72 -9.25 -3.55 -18.14
CA GLU A 72 -9.08 -2.81 -19.39
C GLU A 72 -9.17 -3.74 -20.62
N GLU A 73 -8.45 -4.86 -20.61
CA GLU A 73 -8.54 -5.88 -21.67
C GLU A 73 -9.98 -6.42 -21.85
N ASN A 74 -10.72 -6.61 -20.76
CA ASN A 74 -12.13 -7.01 -20.83
C ASN A 74 -13.00 -5.91 -21.44
N LEU A 75 -12.83 -4.65 -21.01
CA LEU A 75 -13.60 -3.52 -21.53
C LEU A 75 -13.34 -3.30 -23.02
N VAL A 76 -12.10 -3.48 -23.49
CA VAL A 76 -11.77 -3.45 -24.93
C VAL A 76 -12.54 -4.52 -25.71
N LYS A 77 -12.65 -5.74 -25.16
CA LYS A 77 -13.44 -6.83 -25.79
C LYS A 77 -14.93 -6.49 -25.83
N TYR A 78 -15.50 -5.98 -24.73
CA TYR A 78 -16.90 -5.57 -24.70
C TYR A 78 -17.19 -4.44 -25.69
N ALA A 79 -16.27 -3.48 -25.84
CA ALA A 79 -16.41 -2.38 -26.78
C ALA A 79 -16.33 -2.82 -28.25
N ALA A 80 -15.61 -3.91 -28.55
CA ALA A 80 -15.47 -4.46 -29.89
C ALA A 80 -16.70 -5.24 -30.36
N ASP A 81 -17.47 -5.83 -29.45
CA ASP A 81 -18.69 -6.60 -29.75
C ASP A 81 -19.82 -6.20 -28.78
N LYS A 82 -20.34 -4.99 -28.96
CA LYS A 82 -21.32 -4.37 -28.06
C LYS A 82 -22.67 -5.11 -28.02
N ASP A 83 -22.99 -5.84 -29.07
CA ASP A 83 -24.26 -6.57 -29.19
C ASP A 83 -24.26 -7.88 -28.38
N ASN A 84 -23.08 -8.37 -27.97
CA ASN A 84 -22.90 -9.65 -27.28
C ASN A 84 -22.17 -9.52 -25.93
N ILE A 85 -22.31 -8.39 -25.25
CA ILE A 85 -21.70 -8.19 -23.92
C ILE A 85 -22.36 -9.13 -22.90
N ASP A 86 -21.55 -9.94 -22.20
CA ASP A 86 -21.99 -10.60 -20.97
C ASP A 86 -22.13 -9.56 -19.85
N MET A 87 -23.36 -9.09 -19.64
CA MET A 87 -23.70 -8.08 -18.64
C MET A 87 -23.34 -8.49 -17.21
N ASN A 88 -23.30 -9.80 -16.90
CA ASN A 88 -22.86 -10.27 -15.59
C ASN A 88 -21.35 -10.05 -15.40
N SER A 89 -20.57 -10.27 -16.44
CA SER A 89 -19.13 -10.03 -16.43
C SER A 89 -18.80 -8.54 -16.37
N LEU A 90 -19.49 -7.70 -17.17
CA LEU A 90 -19.36 -6.24 -17.09
C LEU A 90 -19.71 -5.70 -15.69
N THR A 91 -20.79 -6.19 -15.08
CA THR A 91 -21.18 -5.80 -13.71
C THR A 91 -20.12 -6.20 -12.67
N LYS A 92 -19.50 -7.37 -12.83
CA LYS A 92 -18.40 -7.80 -11.95
C LYS A 92 -17.18 -6.88 -12.10
N ASP A 93 -16.83 -6.50 -13.32
CA ASP A 93 -15.73 -5.58 -13.59
C ASP A 93 -16.00 -4.19 -13.00
N ILE A 94 -17.21 -3.66 -13.12
CA ILE A 94 -17.63 -2.41 -12.46
C ILE A 94 -17.48 -2.49 -10.94
N ASN A 95 -17.94 -3.60 -10.33
CA ASN A 95 -17.81 -3.80 -8.89
C ASN A 95 -16.35 -3.94 -8.46
N ALA A 96 -15.50 -4.57 -9.28
CA ALA A 96 -14.07 -4.64 -9.04
C ALA A 96 -13.42 -3.24 -9.09
N LEU A 97 -13.78 -2.41 -10.08
CA LEU A 97 -13.32 -1.02 -10.20
C LEU A 97 -13.70 -0.18 -8.97
N LYS A 98 -14.94 -0.31 -8.48
CA LYS A 98 -15.41 0.35 -7.25
C LYS A 98 -14.58 -0.09 -6.03
N LYS A 99 -14.28 -1.38 -5.91
CA LYS A 99 -13.42 -1.90 -4.82
C LYS A 99 -11.98 -1.39 -4.94
N THR A 100 -11.42 -1.34 -6.15
CA THR A 100 -10.09 -0.78 -6.39
C THR A 100 -9.98 0.65 -5.89
N LYS A 101 -11.02 1.49 -6.07
CA LYS A 101 -11.05 2.85 -5.55
C LYS A 101 -10.88 2.90 -4.03
N GLU A 102 -11.61 2.05 -3.29
CA GLU A 102 -11.49 1.98 -1.84
C GLU A 102 -10.12 1.45 -1.41
N SER A 103 -9.59 0.43 -2.09
CA SER A 103 -8.24 -0.08 -1.80
C SER A 103 -7.14 0.96 -2.06
N VAL A 104 -7.26 1.78 -3.11
CA VAL A 104 -6.33 2.89 -3.37
C VAL A 104 -6.36 3.90 -2.23
N LYS A 105 -7.55 4.22 -1.70
CA LYS A 105 -7.71 5.16 -0.58
C LYS A 105 -7.04 4.61 0.69
N GLU A 106 -7.27 3.35 1.03
CA GLU A 106 -6.65 2.69 2.19
C GLU A 106 -5.12 2.66 2.06
N LEU A 107 -4.60 2.16 0.93
CA LEU A 107 -3.16 2.09 0.70
C LEU A 107 -2.50 3.48 0.66
N SER A 108 -3.19 4.50 0.16
CA SER A 108 -2.67 5.88 0.16
C SER A 108 -2.56 6.46 1.58
N ALA A 109 -3.49 6.10 2.46
CA ALA A 109 -3.44 6.50 3.87
C ALA A 109 -2.26 5.83 4.60
N ASP A 110 -2.09 4.51 4.39
CA ASP A 110 -0.96 3.76 4.96
C ASP A 110 0.38 4.27 4.41
N LEU A 111 0.44 4.57 3.11
CA LEU A 111 1.63 5.12 2.47
C LEU A 111 2.03 6.44 3.11
N LYS A 112 1.07 7.34 3.31
CA LYS A 112 1.32 8.63 3.97
C LYS A 112 1.89 8.44 5.37
N ALA A 113 1.31 7.54 6.17
CA ALA A 113 1.79 7.26 7.52
C ALA A 113 3.24 6.73 7.52
N LEU A 114 3.61 5.90 6.54
CA LEU A 114 4.98 5.39 6.41
C LEU A 114 5.95 6.43 5.82
N ASP A 115 5.50 7.28 4.89
CA ASP A 115 6.29 8.39 4.35
C ASP A 115 6.70 9.35 5.48
N ASP A 116 5.74 9.73 6.32
CA ASP A 116 5.98 10.56 7.52
C ASP A 116 6.97 9.88 8.49
N LYS A 117 6.95 8.54 8.60
CA LYS A 117 7.87 7.76 9.43
C LYS A 117 9.28 7.64 8.82
N SER A 118 9.42 7.75 7.50
CA SER A 118 10.65 7.44 6.75
C SER A 118 11.86 8.26 7.22
N LYS A 119 11.67 9.55 7.50
CA LYS A 119 12.74 10.42 8.02
C LYS A 119 13.33 9.89 9.33
N SER A 120 12.47 9.50 10.27
CA SER A 120 12.91 8.95 11.56
C SER A 120 13.65 7.62 11.39
N MET A 121 13.24 6.80 10.43
CA MET A 121 13.88 5.52 10.13
C MET A 121 15.29 5.69 9.57
N VAL A 122 15.51 6.70 8.72
CA VAL A 122 16.84 7.04 8.18
C VAL A 122 17.78 7.51 9.29
N GLU A 123 17.30 8.39 10.17
CA GLU A 123 18.08 8.89 11.31
C GLU A 123 18.44 7.76 12.28
N ASN A 124 17.47 6.90 12.61
CA ASN A 124 17.66 5.77 13.50
C ASN A 124 18.56 4.68 12.90
N ALA A 125 18.53 4.49 11.57
CA ALA A 125 19.35 3.48 10.90
C ALA A 125 20.85 3.67 11.16
N LYS A 126 21.31 4.93 11.20
CA LYS A 126 22.71 5.29 11.47
C LYS A 126 23.16 4.89 12.88
N ASN A 127 22.22 4.78 13.81
CA ASN A 127 22.47 4.44 15.21
C ASN A 127 22.15 2.98 15.55
N PHE A 128 21.84 2.14 14.55
CA PHE A 128 21.42 0.76 14.74
C PHE A 128 22.41 -0.06 15.59
N LYS A 129 21.87 -0.94 16.43
CA LYS A 129 22.63 -1.87 17.27
C LYS A 129 22.21 -3.32 17.01
N PRO A 130 23.16 -4.27 16.93
CA PRO A 130 24.62 -4.08 17.01
C PRO A 130 25.18 -3.31 15.79
N ARG A 131 26.30 -2.60 15.99
CA ARG A 131 26.92 -1.77 14.92
C ARG A 131 27.31 -2.58 13.67
N THR A 132 27.54 -3.88 13.83
CA THR A 132 27.80 -4.81 12.71
C THR A 132 26.63 -4.94 11.73
N LYS A 133 25.42 -4.56 12.14
CA LYS A 133 24.19 -4.60 11.31
C LYS A 133 23.78 -3.22 10.78
N THR A 134 24.47 -2.14 11.15
CA THR A 134 24.14 -0.76 10.75
C THR A 134 24.05 -0.59 9.23
N ALA A 135 25.04 -1.11 8.49
CA ALA A 135 25.02 -1.04 7.02
C ALA A 135 23.79 -1.74 6.41
N LYS A 136 23.39 -2.89 6.98
CA LYS A 136 22.19 -3.61 6.54
C LYS A 136 20.91 -2.86 6.90
N ALA A 137 20.85 -2.24 8.08
CA ALA A 137 19.71 -1.42 8.50
C ALA A 137 19.52 -0.21 7.57
N ILE A 138 20.60 0.52 7.26
CA ILE A 138 20.57 1.65 6.31
C ILE A 138 20.07 1.17 4.94
N LYS A 139 20.68 0.11 4.39
CA LYS A 139 20.30 -0.45 3.09
C LYS A 139 18.84 -0.89 3.05
N ASN A 140 18.34 -1.52 4.11
CA ASN A 140 16.94 -1.94 4.20
C ASN A 140 16.00 -0.73 4.26
N THR A 141 16.33 0.30 5.05
CA THR A 141 15.56 1.54 5.12
C THR A 141 15.51 2.23 3.75
N ASP A 142 16.65 2.40 3.09
CA ASP A 142 16.71 3.06 1.78
C ASP A 142 15.88 2.32 0.72
N LYS A 143 15.98 0.98 0.70
CA LYS A 143 15.14 0.14 -0.17
C LYS A 143 13.65 0.26 0.15
N SER A 144 13.29 0.37 1.42
CA SER A 144 11.89 0.51 1.84
C SER A 144 11.31 1.85 1.41
N ILE A 145 12.11 2.92 1.49
CA ILE A 145 11.72 4.25 0.97
C ILE A 145 11.54 4.20 -0.54
N LYS A 146 12.47 3.56 -1.27
CA LYS A 146 12.32 3.37 -2.72
C LYS A 146 11.04 2.60 -3.08
N ALA A 147 10.69 1.58 -2.29
CA ALA A 147 9.44 0.84 -2.47
C ALA A 147 8.20 1.72 -2.22
N LEU A 148 8.24 2.63 -1.24
CA LEU A 148 7.17 3.59 -1.00
C LEU A 148 7.04 4.61 -2.15
N ASP A 149 8.16 5.14 -2.66
CA ASP A 149 8.15 6.10 -3.78
C ASP A 149 7.55 5.48 -5.04
N ASP A 150 7.93 4.24 -5.35
CA ASP A 150 7.36 3.48 -6.45
C ASP A 150 5.86 3.20 -6.21
N ALA A 151 5.49 2.75 -5.01
CA ALA A 151 4.10 2.52 -4.66
C ALA A 151 3.25 3.79 -4.80
N LYS A 152 3.79 4.96 -4.45
CA LYS A 152 3.13 6.26 -4.60
C LYS A 152 2.85 6.59 -6.05
N ALA A 153 3.85 6.40 -6.92
CA ALA A 153 3.68 6.60 -8.36
C ALA A 153 2.63 5.63 -8.94
N THR A 154 2.72 4.36 -8.56
CA THR A 154 1.79 3.31 -8.99
C THR A 154 0.35 3.60 -8.54
N LEU A 155 0.14 3.95 -7.27
CA LEU A 155 -1.21 4.26 -6.75
C LEU A 155 -1.83 5.48 -7.44
N LYS A 156 -1.03 6.48 -7.82
CA LYS A 156 -1.51 7.62 -8.63
C LYS A 156 -2.02 7.14 -9.97
N THR A 157 -1.24 6.34 -10.70
CA THR A 157 -1.65 5.77 -11.99
C THR A 157 -2.88 4.87 -11.86
N VAL A 158 -2.93 4.01 -10.84
CA VAL A 158 -4.08 3.15 -10.55
C VAL A 158 -5.33 4.00 -10.30
N SER A 159 -5.22 5.08 -9.52
CA SER A 159 -6.35 5.99 -9.27
C SER A 159 -6.88 6.63 -10.55
N GLU A 160 -5.99 7.11 -11.41
CA GLU A 160 -6.35 7.76 -12.69
C GLU A 160 -7.00 6.76 -13.65
N ASN A 161 -6.38 5.59 -13.82
CA ASN A 161 -6.90 4.53 -14.68
C ASN A 161 -8.24 3.98 -14.17
N GLN A 162 -8.39 3.78 -12.86
CA GLN A 162 -9.64 3.31 -12.25
C GLN A 162 -10.82 4.22 -12.60
N VAL A 163 -10.64 5.54 -12.53
CA VAL A 163 -11.68 6.53 -12.86
C VAL A 163 -12.06 6.43 -14.34
N THR A 164 -11.07 6.39 -15.23
CA THR A 164 -11.29 6.27 -16.68
C THR A 164 -12.03 4.98 -17.03
N LEU A 165 -11.54 3.83 -16.54
CA LEU A 165 -12.13 2.52 -16.81
C LEU A 165 -13.54 2.39 -16.24
N LEU A 166 -13.82 2.97 -15.07
CA LEU A 166 -15.16 2.97 -14.49
C LEU A 166 -16.14 3.73 -15.37
N LYS A 167 -15.74 4.91 -15.87
CA LYS A 167 -16.57 5.68 -16.80
C LYS A 167 -16.87 4.88 -18.07
N THR A 168 -15.85 4.29 -18.70
CA THR A 168 -16.03 3.44 -19.89
C THR A 168 -16.96 2.26 -19.62
N ALA A 169 -16.81 1.59 -18.47
CA ALA A 169 -17.68 0.47 -18.12
C ALA A 169 -19.15 0.89 -17.91
N GLN A 170 -19.39 2.08 -17.33
CA GLN A 170 -20.74 2.63 -17.17
C GLN A 170 -21.37 3.03 -18.51
N GLU A 171 -20.60 3.63 -19.42
CA GLU A 171 -21.05 3.93 -20.79
C GLU A 171 -21.46 2.66 -21.55
N LEU A 172 -20.72 1.55 -21.38
CA LEU A 172 -21.07 0.24 -21.95
C LEU A 172 -22.33 -0.38 -21.31
N LEU A 173 -22.64 -0.04 -20.06
CA LEU A 173 -23.85 -0.50 -19.38
C LEU A 173 -25.11 0.26 -19.87
N GLY A 174 -24.93 1.44 -20.46
CA GLY A 174 -26.02 2.35 -20.82
C GLY A 174 -26.52 3.23 -19.66
N ASP A 175 -25.82 3.23 -18.52
CA ASP A 175 -26.10 4.13 -17.38
C ASP A 175 -25.48 5.51 -17.67
N ASN A 176 -26.28 6.44 -18.18
CA ASN A 176 -25.93 7.88 -18.30
C ASN A 176 -26.48 8.69 -17.12
#